data_AF-A0AB36SQX3-F1
#
_entry.id   AF-A0AB36SQX3-F1
#
_cell.length_a   1.000
_cell.length_b   1.000
_cell.length_c   1.000
_cell.angle_alpha   90.00
_cell.angle_beta   90.00
_cell.angle_gamma   90.00
#
_symmetry.space_group_name_H-M   'P 1'
#
loop_
_entity.id
_entity.type
_entity.pdbx_description
1 polymer ?
#
loop_
_entity_poly.entity_id
_entity_poly.type
_entity_poly.pdbx_seq_one_letter_code
_entity_poly.pdbx_strand_id
1 'polypeptide(L)'
;MAMLKKWLLTSLMAVILVFVSFANTVHITFAEGNTAKLAIVGESQNGIMLCPKEEQIKDGETALSLLQKVMGDKVEAETMSFGTYVKGIDGLMAGATSGWLYDVNDKSAEVGADSYKLKSGDVVVFRFVSDWSNMSQETLQQTLDKFGTCKTVEEPKTDDPKQEKPEEPKTDDPKQEKPEEPKTDDPKQEKPEEPKTDDPKQENPDGTKTPEQPKQENIQIPAAQVKEAISKTSEKMLQDGIESDWVALGLSRSGKNVPIEAQLNYVKAVTEKVEKRINRFSATDLARTIIMMNAMSADPKKVGGHNLVQKLYESDKVNSVTGYTFALLAFDTNKYEIPVEAKWNRVALVDAILNTQHTDGGWTYTSSGSKDSASSVDVTGMVLSALAPYQDRSDVKPAVQKAVAYLYTEQLKNGGFSADGQENSNSTAQAIIGLSLVKDVDQNRLHKAVQSLLSYQLPNGEFKWLPSDQNGNGMAKEQALLALVQFKEIGKSIYDWSNVGDDEVIKPKPIEEPENKVIEKEITEEPKEQKQIQQETKDEDVKVVVDNKPVKNENMLPKTGASSHSTATEVGMGVLCIASAYVLWRRKAA
;
A
#
# COMPACT_ATOMS: atom_id res chain seq x y z
N MET A 1 -17.77 -71.55 47.50
CA MET A 1 -16.67 -70.95 46.70
C MET A 1 -16.29 -71.78 45.46
N ALA A 2 -17.28 -72.24 44.67
CA ALA A 2 -17.04 -72.97 43.42
C ALA A 2 -17.77 -72.36 42.21
N MET A 3 -18.61 -71.34 42.43
CA MET A 3 -19.37 -70.62 41.39
C MET A 3 -18.76 -69.26 41.00
N LEU A 4 -17.71 -68.78 41.68
CA LEU A 4 -16.95 -67.60 41.24
C LEU A 4 -15.75 -67.95 40.34
N LYS A 5 -15.31 -69.21 40.31
CA LYS A 5 -14.22 -69.65 39.41
C LYS A 5 -14.69 -69.94 37.98
N LYS A 6 -16.00 -70.11 37.73
CA LYS A 6 -16.55 -70.31 36.38
C LYS A 6 -16.75 -69.02 35.59
N TRP A 7 -16.88 -67.87 36.26
CA TRP A 7 -17.03 -66.57 35.58
C TRP A 7 -15.70 -65.87 35.29
N LEU A 8 -14.60 -66.26 35.95
CA LEU A 8 -13.27 -65.74 35.63
C LEU A 8 -12.62 -66.48 34.44
N LEU A 9 -12.90 -67.77 34.26
CA LEU A 9 -12.32 -68.57 33.16
C LEU A 9 -13.01 -68.32 31.81
N THR A 10 -14.31 -68.00 31.79
CA THR A 10 -14.99 -67.60 30.55
C THR A 10 -14.64 -66.17 30.12
N SER A 11 -14.28 -65.29 31.05
CA SER A 11 -13.79 -63.94 30.72
C SER A 11 -12.34 -63.95 30.21
N LEU A 12 -11.47 -64.83 30.76
CA LEU A 12 -10.07 -64.92 30.29
C LEU A 12 -9.93 -65.62 28.92
N MET A 13 -10.83 -66.56 28.57
CA MET A 13 -10.85 -67.17 27.23
C MET A 13 -11.45 -66.27 26.13
N ALA A 14 -12.29 -65.30 26.50
CA ALA A 14 -12.76 -64.29 25.54
C ALA A 14 -11.69 -63.22 25.24
N VAL A 15 -10.75 -62.98 26.16
CA VAL A 15 -9.67 -62.00 25.95
C VAL A 15 -8.47 -62.60 25.19
N ILE A 16 -8.28 -63.92 25.21
CA ILE A 16 -7.18 -64.58 24.46
C ILE A 16 -7.60 -64.93 23.01
N LEU A 17 -8.89 -65.15 22.72
CA LEU A 17 -9.37 -65.30 21.34
C LEU A 17 -9.48 -63.99 20.57
N VAL A 18 -9.32 -62.84 21.23
CA VAL A 18 -9.17 -61.53 20.58
C VAL A 18 -7.70 -61.18 20.32
N PHE A 19 -6.74 -62.00 20.79
CA PHE A 19 -5.29 -61.78 20.62
C PHE A 19 -4.57 -62.78 19.72
N VAL A 20 -5.24 -63.78 19.11
CA VAL A 20 -4.62 -64.73 18.15
C VAL A 20 -5.43 -64.86 16.85
N SER A 21 -5.80 -63.73 16.27
CA SER A 21 -6.09 -63.62 14.82
C SER A 21 -5.20 -62.58 14.13
N PHE A 22 -4.14 -62.15 14.82
CA PHE A 22 -2.95 -61.53 14.22
C PHE A 22 -2.05 -62.60 13.57
N ALA A 23 -2.50 -63.18 12.46
CA ALA A 23 -1.64 -63.81 11.47
C ALA A 23 -2.47 -64.05 10.20
N ASN A 24 -2.12 -63.34 9.13
CA ASN A 24 -2.77 -63.33 7.81
C ASN A 24 -4.00 -62.42 7.65
N THR A 25 -3.85 -61.17 8.08
CA THR A 25 -4.21 -60.08 7.18
C THR A 25 -2.90 -59.38 6.86
N VAL A 26 -2.55 -59.35 5.58
CA VAL A 26 -1.63 -58.32 5.07
C VAL A 26 -2.32 -57.01 5.40
N HIS A 27 -2.02 -56.45 6.57
CA HIS A 27 -2.12 -55.03 6.74
C HIS A 27 -1.10 -54.48 5.75
N ILE A 28 -1.57 -54.22 4.53
CA ILE A 28 -1.11 -53.04 3.84
C ILE A 28 -1.58 -51.91 4.78
N THR A 29 -0.75 -51.60 5.78
CA THR A 29 -0.64 -50.22 6.20
C THR A 29 -0.22 -49.52 4.92
N PHE A 30 -1.21 -49.03 4.17
CA PHE A 30 -0.96 -47.84 3.41
C PHE A 30 -0.54 -46.85 4.49
N ALA A 31 0.78 -46.66 4.64
CA ALA A 31 1.24 -45.35 5.05
C ALA A 31 0.52 -44.43 4.08
N GLU A 32 -0.47 -43.68 4.56
CA GLU A 32 -0.99 -42.55 3.80
C GLU A 32 0.24 -41.74 3.46
N GLY A 33 0.70 -41.87 2.21
CA GLY A 33 2.02 -41.44 1.82
C GLY A 33 2.12 -39.96 2.10
N ASN A 34 3.17 -39.55 2.82
CA ASN A 34 3.48 -38.13 2.95
C ASN A 34 3.81 -37.64 1.54
N THR A 35 2.81 -37.15 0.83
CA THR A 35 2.88 -36.89 -0.62
C THR A 35 2.33 -35.51 -0.91
N ALA A 36 2.82 -34.86 -1.96
CA ALA A 36 2.28 -33.60 -2.46
C ALA A 36 2.17 -33.69 -3.98
N LYS A 37 1.24 -32.92 -4.55
CA LYS A 37 1.04 -32.83 -5.99
C LYS A 37 1.67 -31.55 -6.53
N LEU A 38 2.37 -31.66 -7.65
CA LEU A 38 2.92 -30.51 -8.37
C LEU A 38 2.30 -30.40 -9.75
N ALA A 39 1.83 -29.20 -10.11
CA ALA A 39 1.43 -28.85 -11.47
C ALA A 39 2.19 -27.60 -11.95
N ILE A 40 2.41 -27.50 -13.25
CA ILE A 40 3.09 -26.34 -13.86
C ILE A 40 2.28 -25.89 -15.07
N VAL A 41 1.93 -24.61 -15.08
CA VAL A 41 1.13 -23.98 -16.11
C VAL A 41 1.94 -22.85 -16.73
N GLY A 42 2.17 -22.92 -18.04
CA GLY A 42 2.89 -21.90 -18.79
C GLY A 42 1.98 -20.74 -19.23
N GLU A 43 2.49 -19.92 -20.15
CA GLU A 43 1.70 -18.89 -20.83
C GLU A 43 0.49 -19.50 -21.57
N SER A 44 -0.55 -18.69 -21.84
CA SER A 44 -1.76 -19.04 -22.61
C SER A 44 -1.53 -19.81 -23.93
N GLN A 45 -0.29 -19.83 -24.46
CA GLN A 45 0.10 -20.56 -25.69
C GLN A 45 0.80 -21.90 -25.42
N ASN A 46 1.38 -22.09 -24.23
CA ASN A 46 2.12 -23.30 -23.83
C ASN A 46 1.28 -24.28 -22.99
N GLY A 47 0.15 -23.85 -22.44
CA GLY A 47 -0.79 -24.70 -21.72
C GLY A 47 -0.22 -25.31 -20.43
N ILE A 48 -0.70 -26.49 -20.04
CA ILE A 48 -0.19 -27.25 -18.89
C ILE A 48 1.18 -27.84 -19.28
N MET A 49 2.25 -27.30 -18.69
CA MET A 49 3.63 -27.79 -18.87
C MET A 49 3.90 -29.06 -18.05
N LEU A 50 3.20 -29.23 -16.93
CA LEU A 50 3.21 -30.45 -16.12
C LEU A 50 1.80 -30.72 -15.55
N CYS A 51 1.19 -31.84 -15.97
CA CYS A 51 -0.03 -32.35 -15.34
C CYS A 51 0.23 -32.66 -13.85
N PRO A 52 -0.77 -32.48 -12.96
CA PRO A 52 -0.61 -32.74 -11.53
C PRO A 52 0.07 -34.09 -11.27
N LYS A 53 1.31 -34.03 -10.81
CA LYS A 53 2.14 -35.20 -10.52
C LYS A 53 2.27 -35.35 -9.02
N GLU A 54 1.88 -36.50 -8.50
CA GLU A 54 2.04 -36.82 -7.08
C GLU A 54 3.45 -37.33 -6.81
N GLU A 55 4.07 -36.79 -5.77
CA GLU A 55 5.42 -37.12 -5.35
C GLU A 55 5.48 -37.33 -3.85
N GLN A 56 6.34 -38.26 -3.42
CA GLN A 56 6.63 -38.45 -2.00
C GLN A 56 7.40 -37.24 -1.48
N ILE A 57 7.00 -36.71 -0.33
CA ILE A 57 7.68 -35.61 0.36
C ILE A 57 8.24 -36.07 1.71
N LYS A 58 9.31 -35.41 2.14
CA LYS A 58 9.90 -35.59 3.47
C LYS A 58 9.59 -34.39 4.36
N ASP A 59 9.63 -34.59 5.67
CA ASP A 59 9.43 -33.51 6.62
C ASP A 59 10.44 -32.39 6.42
N GLY A 60 9.92 -31.17 6.20
CA GLY A 60 10.73 -29.98 5.93
C GLY A 60 11.05 -29.72 4.46
N GLU A 61 10.62 -30.59 3.52
CA GLU A 61 10.63 -30.25 2.10
C GLU A 61 9.72 -29.05 1.82
N THR A 62 10.13 -28.23 0.86
CA THR A 62 9.50 -26.97 0.50
C THR A 62 8.96 -27.00 -0.92
N ALA A 63 8.10 -26.04 -1.27
CA ALA A 63 7.54 -25.92 -2.62
C ALA A 63 8.65 -25.85 -3.69
N LEU A 64 9.76 -25.15 -3.41
CA LEU A 64 10.93 -25.09 -4.30
C LEU A 64 11.65 -26.43 -4.38
N SER A 65 11.86 -27.13 -3.26
CA SER A 65 12.54 -28.43 -3.31
C SER A 65 11.71 -29.49 -4.04
N LEU A 66 10.38 -29.42 -3.94
CA LEU A 66 9.47 -30.28 -4.71
C LEU A 66 9.56 -29.95 -6.20
N LEU A 67 9.55 -28.67 -6.57
CA LEU A 67 9.72 -28.25 -7.96
C LEU A 67 11.06 -28.74 -8.54
N GLN A 68 12.16 -28.52 -7.83
CA GLN A 68 13.50 -28.96 -8.25
C GLN A 68 13.60 -30.49 -8.30
N LYS A 69 12.92 -31.22 -7.41
CA LYS A 69 12.87 -32.68 -7.43
C LYS A 69 12.16 -33.22 -8.66
N VAL A 70 11.09 -32.56 -9.10
CA VAL A 70 10.29 -33.01 -10.25
C VAL A 70 10.90 -32.56 -11.58
N MET A 71 11.41 -31.34 -11.65
CA MET A 71 11.87 -30.71 -12.89
C MET A 71 13.40 -30.72 -13.05
N GLY A 72 14.15 -31.01 -12.00
CA GLY A 72 15.61 -31.15 -12.05
C GLY A 72 16.32 -29.87 -12.45
N ASP A 73 17.21 -29.99 -13.43
CA ASP A 73 18.02 -28.94 -14.03
C ASP A 73 17.23 -27.94 -14.89
N LYS A 74 15.95 -28.23 -15.16
CA LYS A 74 15.03 -27.33 -15.87
C LYS A 74 14.54 -26.17 -15.01
N VAL A 75 14.89 -26.12 -13.73
CA VAL A 75 14.51 -25.03 -12.83
C VAL A 75 15.65 -24.05 -12.70
N GLU A 76 15.42 -22.81 -13.14
CA GLU A 76 16.33 -21.70 -12.89
C GLU A 76 15.80 -20.86 -11.74
N ALA A 77 16.60 -20.72 -10.69
CA ALA A 77 16.26 -19.92 -9.53
C ALA A 77 17.42 -19.01 -9.13
N GLU A 78 17.09 -17.87 -8.52
CA GLU A 78 18.04 -16.86 -8.07
C GLU A 78 17.74 -16.48 -6.61
N THR A 79 18.78 -16.44 -5.79
CA THR A 79 18.64 -16.05 -4.37
C THR A 79 18.57 -14.52 -4.27
N MET A 80 17.41 -14.03 -3.86
CA MET A 80 17.16 -12.61 -3.62
C MET A 80 17.17 -12.32 -2.12
N SER A 81 17.17 -11.04 -1.74
CA SER A 81 17.12 -10.61 -0.34
C SER A 81 15.83 -10.98 0.39
N PHE A 82 14.79 -11.40 -0.35
CA PHE A 82 13.47 -11.81 0.16
C PHE A 82 13.21 -13.33 0.04
N GLY A 83 14.22 -14.11 -0.37
CA GLY A 83 14.10 -15.56 -0.60
C GLY A 83 14.47 -15.94 -2.02
N THR A 84 14.42 -17.24 -2.31
CA THR A 84 14.80 -17.78 -3.62
C THR A 84 13.65 -17.64 -4.62
N TYR A 85 13.86 -16.86 -5.67
CA TYR A 85 12.90 -16.63 -6.74
C TYR A 85 13.11 -17.61 -7.89
N VAL A 86 12.05 -18.25 -8.37
CA VAL A 86 12.10 -19.10 -9.57
C VAL A 86 11.99 -18.19 -10.79
N LYS A 87 13.11 -17.98 -11.47
CA LYS A 87 13.17 -17.12 -12.66
C LYS A 87 12.90 -17.88 -13.95
N GLY A 88 12.90 -19.21 -13.93
CA GLY A 88 12.63 -20.02 -15.12
C GLY A 88 12.25 -21.45 -14.82
N ILE A 89 11.36 -22.02 -15.65
CA ILE A 89 11.02 -23.44 -15.61
C ILE A 89 10.95 -23.95 -17.07
N ASP A 90 11.72 -24.99 -17.37
CA ASP A 90 11.81 -25.66 -18.68
C ASP A 90 12.04 -24.69 -19.84
N GLY A 91 12.98 -23.75 -19.65
CA GLY A 91 13.37 -22.75 -20.66
C GLY A 91 12.44 -21.54 -20.77
N LEU A 92 11.30 -21.51 -20.07
CA LEU A 92 10.40 -20.36 -20.02
C LEU A 92 10.83 -19.42 -18.87
N MET A 93 11.44 -18.29 -19.26
CA MET A 93 12.08 -17.33 -18.35
C MET A 93 11.20 -16.13 -18.02
N ALA A 94 11.28 -15.68 -16.78
CA ALA A 94 10.71 -14.43 -16.31
C ALA A 94 11.40 -13.23 -16.96
N GLY A 95 10.62 -12.21 -17.32
CA GLY A 95 11.08 -10.98 -17.96
C GLY A 95 10.69 -9.73 -17.16
N ALA A 96 10.85 -8.54 -17.73
CA ALA A 96 10.53 -7.28 -17.03
C ALA A 96 9.05 -7.15 -16.65
N THR A 97 8.15 -7.77 -17.43
CA THR A 97 6.69 -7.71 -17.28
C THR A 97 6.04 -9.09 -17.18
N SER A 98 6.84 -10.13 -16.96
CA SER A 98 6.39 -11.52 -16.88
C SER A 98 7.14 -12.26 -15.78
N GLY A 99 6.55 -13.33 -15.24
CA GLY A 99 7.26 -14.15 -14.26
C GLY A 99 6.46 -15.30 -13.70
N TRP A 100 7.12 -16.05 -12.82
CA TRP A 100 6.55 -17.22 -12.17
C TRP A 100 5.95 -16.86 -10.83
N LEU A 101 4.73 -17.32 -10.61
CA LEU A 101 4.06 -17.36 -9.31
C LEU A 101 3.85 -18.81 -8.89
N TYR A 102 3.53 -19.01 -7.62
CA TYR A 102 3.05 -20.30 -7.16
C TYR A 102 1.93 -20.20 -6.12
N ASP A 103 1.09 -21.21 -6.12
CA ASP A 103 -0.01 -21.36 -5.17
C ASP A 103 0.07 -22.71 -4.48
N VAL A 104 -0.49 -22.78 -3.28
CA VAL A 104 -0.67 -24.03 -2.54
C VAL A 104 -2.13 -24.15 -2.12
N ASN A 105 -2.80 -25.23 -2.53
CA ASN A 105 -4.21 -25.51 -2.23
C ASN A 105 -5.14 -24.32 -2.57
N ASP A 106 -5.05 -23.83 -3.81
CA ASP A 106 -5.82 -22.69 -4.34
C ASP A 106 -5.58 -21.34 -3.65
N LYS A 107 -4.51 -21.23 -2.85
CA LYS A 107 -4.10 -19.97 -2.21
C LYS A 107 -2.73 -19.55 -2.68
N SER A 108 -2.62 -18.31 -3.14
CA SER A 108 -1.32 -17.71 -3.45
C SER A 108 -0.45 -17.69 -2.21
N ALA A 109 0.79 -18.13 -2.37
CA ALA A 109 1.68 -18.26 -1.25
C ALA A 109 2.19 -16.89 -0.79
N GLU A 110 2.16 -16.63 0.51
CA GLU A 110 2.58 -15.37 1.14
C GLU A 110 4.09 -15.35 1.48
N VAL A 111 4.81 -16.42 1.14
CA VAL A 111 6.24 -16.59 1.40
C VAL A 111 6.92 -17.13 0.15
N GLY A 112 8.25 -17.05 0.08
CA GLY A 112 9.02 -17.65 -1.01
C GLY A 112 8.84 -19.18 -1.09
N ALA A 113 8.98 -19.74 -2.30
CA ALA A 113 8.83 -21.18 -2.53
C ALA A 113 9.85 -22.03 -1.74
N ASP A 114 11.01 -21.46 -1.41
CA ASP A 114 12.03 -22.06 -0.54
C ASP A 114 11.68 -22.05 0.95
N SER A 115 10.63 -21.30 1.32
CA SER A 115 10.24 -21.05 2.71
C SER A 115 8.91 -21.72 3.07
N TYR A 116 8.05 -21.97 2.08
CA TYR A 116 6.81 -22.72 2.29
C TYR A 116 7.10 -24.20 2.52
N LYS A 117 6.89 -24.68 3.76
CA LYS A 117 7.05 -26.09 4.13
C LYS A 117 5.81 -26.89 3.74
N LEU A 118 6.02 -27.95 2.96
CA LEU A 118 4.94 -28.80 2.46
C LEU A 118 4.37 -29.68 3.57
N LYS A 119 3.07 -29.92 3.44
CA LYS A 119 2.32 -30.90 4.24
C LYS A 119 1.80 -32.00 3.32
N SER A 120 1.60 -33.20 3.88
CA SER A 120 0.96 -34.28 3.14
C SER A 120 -0.39 -33.82 2.60
N GLY A 121 -0.64 -34.12 1.33
CA GLY A 121 -1.83 -33.73 0.58
C GLY A 121 -1.77 -32.34 -0.07
N ASP A 122 -0.70 -31.56 0.14
CA ASP A 122 -0.59 -30.24 -0.49
C ASP A 122 -0.56 -30.35 -2.03
N VAL A 123 -1.27 -29.43 -2.68
CA VAL A 123 -1.26 -29.26 -4.14
C VAL A 123 -0.57 -27.95 -4.46
N VAL A 124 0.62 -28.03 -5.04
CA VAL A 124 1.48 -26.92 -5.42
C VAL A 124 1.38 -26.68 -6.92
N VAL A 125 1.25 -25.42 -7.31
CA VAL A 125 1.11 -25.05 -8.73
C VAL A 125 2.04 -23.90 -9.03
N PHE A 126 2.89 -24.04 -10.03
CA PHE A 126 3.65 -22.91 -10.58
C PHE A 126 2.94 -22.40 -11.84
N ARG A 127 2.71 -21.09 -11.91
CA ARG A 127 1.99 -20.45 -13.01
C ARG A 127 2.85 -19.35 -13.62
N PHE A 128 3.01 -19.39 -14.94
CA PHE A 128 3.67 -18.34 -15.68
C PHE A 128 2.68 -17.24 -16.05
N VAL A 129 3.02 -16.01 -15.70
CA VAL A 129 2.27 -14.82 -16.06
C VAL A 129 3.07 -14.09 -17.12
N SER A 130 2.56 -14.00 -18.35
CA SER A 130 3.25 -13.31 -19.45
C SER A 130 3.01 -11.81 -19.48
N ASP A 131 1.90 -11.36 -18.90
CA ASP A 131 1.56 -9.96 -18.68
C ASP A 131 0.81 -9.84 -17.36
N TRP A 132 1.44 -9.18 -16.38
CA TRP A 132 0.87 -8.95 -15.04
C TRP A 132 -0.45 -8.18 -15.06
N SER A 133 -0.73 -7.42 -16.13
CA SER A 133 -1.99 -6.69 -16.31
C SER A 133 -3.17 -7.57 -16.74
N ASN A 134 -2.90 -8.82 -17.17
CA ASN A 134 -3.89 -9.76 -17.68
C ASN A 134 -3.75 -11.15 -17.04
N MET A 135 -3.58 -11.17 -15.71
CA MET A 135 -3.55 -12.42 -14.95
C MET A 135 -4.91 -13.14 -14.96
N SER A 136 -4.90 -14.42 -15.30
CA SER A 136 -6.06 -15.28 -15.12
C SER A 136 -6.42 -15.37 -13.63
N GLN A 137 -7.69 -15.14 -13.32
CA GLN A 137 -8.26 -15.31 -11.97
C GLN A 137 -8.84 -16.72 -11.77
N GLU A 138 -8.63 -17.61 -12.74
CA GLU A 138 -9.08 -18.99 -12.66
C GLU A 138 -8.40 -19.70 -11.49
N THR A 139 -9.21 -20.39 -10.67
CA THR A 139 -8.69 -21.28 -9.62
C THR A 139 -7.92 -22.43 -10.26
N LEU A 140 -7.11 -23.13 -9.46
CA LEU A 140 -6.44 -24.33 -9.95
C LEU A 140 -7.47 -25.33 -10.48
N GLN A 141 -8.55 -25.55 -9.73
CA GLN A 141 -9.61 -26.47 -10.14
C GLN A 141 -10.23 -26.05 -11.48
N GLN A 142 -10.53 -24.76 -11.68
CA GLN A 142 -11.06 -24.24 -12.94
C GLN A 142 -10.07 -24.38 -14.10
N THR A 143 -8.78 -24.15 -13.83
CA THR A 143 -7.71 -24.34 -14.82
C THR A 143 -7.65 -25.81 -15.23
N LEU A 144 -7.63 -26.73 -14.27
CA LEU A 144 -7.60 -28.18 -14.52
C LEU A 144 -8.86 -28.69 -15.23
N ASP A 145 -10.03 -28.19 -14.86
CA ASP A 145 -11.32 -28.56 -15.45
C ASP A 145 -11.46 -28.04 -16.89
N LYS A 146 -10.98 -26.82 -17.17
CA LYS A 146 -10.99 -26.19 -18.50
C LYS A 146 -10.08 -26.90 -19.49
N PHE A 147 -8.97 -27.47 -19.03
CA PHE A 147 -8.04 -28.19 -19.89
C PHE A 147 -8.41 -29.66 -20.12
N GLY A 148 -9.44 -30.19 -19.45
CA GLY A 148 -10.28 -31.32 -19.90
C GLY A 148 -9.64 -32.66 -20.30
N THR A 149 -8.32 -32.81 -20.36
CA THR A 149 -7.60 -34.03 -20.70
C THR A 149 -6.14 -33.96 -20.24
N CYS A 150 -5.86 -34.16 -18.95
CA CYS A 150 -4.71 -35.01 -18.62
C CYS A 150 -5.16 -36.44 -18.96
N LYS A 151 -5.17 -36.80 -20.25
CA LYS A 151 -5.37 -38.21 -20.62
C LYS A 151 -4.20 -38.95 -19.98
N THR A 152 -4.52 -39.87 -19.08
CA THR A 152 -3.60 -40.93 -18.65
C THR A 152 -3.12 -41.64 -19.91
N VAL A 153 -1.93 -41.28 -20.37
CA VAL A 153 -1.19 -42.12 -21.30
C VAL A 153 -0.70 -43.28 -20.45
N GLU A 154 -1.36 -44.43 -20.55
CA GLU A 154 -0.75 -45.70 -20.18
C GLU A 154 0.58 -45.78 -20.93
N GLU A 155 1.66 -46.03 -20.20
CA GLU A 155 3.00 -46.23 -20.76
C GLU A 155 2.96 -47.25 -21.91
N PRO A 156 3.35 -46.91 -23.14
CA PRO A 156 3.85 -47.89 -24.08
C PRO A 156 5.28 -48.21 -23.67
N LYS A 157 5.47 -49.47 -23.34
CA LYS A 157 6.76 -50.12 -23.10
C LYS A 157 7.78 -49.77 -24.19
N THR A 158 9.00 -49.56 -23.71
CA THR A 158 10.29 -49.72 -24.39
C THR A 158 10.26 -50.53 -25.67
N ASP A 159 10.84 -49.97 -26.74
CA ASP A 159 11.79 -50.70 -27.59
C ASP A 159 12.83 -49.71 -28.16
N ASP A 160 14.08 -50.12 -28.03
CA ASP A 160 15.34 -49.39 -28.26
C ASP A 160 15.83 -49.61 -29.72
N PRO A 161 17.05 -49.19 -30.12
CA PRO A 161 17.39 -47.94 -30.80
C PRO A 161 17.76 -48.14 -32.29
N LYS A 162 17.81 -47.05 -33.07
CA LYS A 162 18.70 -47.01 -34.24
C LYS A 162 19.29 -45.64 -34.56
N GLN A 163 20.60 -45.70 -34.75
CA GLN A 163 21.57 -44.66 -35.06
C GLN A 163 21.21 -43.85 -36.30
N GLU A 164 21.54 -42.55 -36.29
CA GLU A 164 22.37 -41.96 -37.34
C GLU A 164 23.08 -40.68 -36.83
N LYS A 165 24.34 -40.54 -37.26
CA LYS A 165 25.33 -39.51 -36.89
C LYS A 165 25.17 -38.29 -37.83
N PRO A 166 25.84 -37.14 -37.56
CA PRO A 166 25.53 -35.84 -38.13
C PRO A 166 26.20 -35.59 -39.50
N GLU A 167 25.54 -34.78 -40.32
CA GLU A 167 26.13 -34.13 -41.49
C GLU A 167 26.22 -32.61 -41.27
N GLU A 168 27.43 -32.11 -41.12
CA GLU A 168 27.86 -30.80 -41.68
C GLU A 168 28.27 -31.06 -43.15
N PRO A 169 28.10 -30.12 -44.11
CA PRO A 169 29.05 -28.99 -44.21
C PRO A 169 28.64 -27.68 -44.94
N LYS A 170 29.41 -26.62 -44.59
CA LYS A 170 30.06 -25.60 -45.46
C LYS A 170 29.30 -24.37 -45.99
N THR A 171 29.72 -23.22 -45.43
CA THR A 171 30.36 -22.02 -46.07
C THR A 171 29.92 -21.58 -47.47
N ASP A 172 29.58 -20.30 -47.58
CA ASP A 172 30.15 -19.41 -48.61
C ASP A 172 30.18 -17.95 -48.11
N ASP A 173 31.36 -17.35 -48.23
CA ASP A 173 31.66 -15.92 -48.09
C ASP A 173 32.34 -15.56 -49.43
N PRO A 174 32.03 -14.40 -50.05
CA PRO A 174 33.14 -13.46 -50.20
C PRO A 174 32.75 -11.96 -50.11
N LYS A 175 33.40 -11.28 -49.18
CA LYS A 175 34.36 -10.15 -49.37
C LYS A 175 33.95 -8.86 -50.13
N GLN A 176 34.13 -7.77 -49.36
CA GLN A 176 34.89 -6.52 -49.63
C GLN A 176 34.46 -5.56 -50.75
N GLU A 177 34.20 -4.30 -50.35
CA GLU A 177 35.00 -3.15 -50.81
C GLU A 177 34.90 -1.93 -49.85
N LYS A 178 36.04 -1.25 -49.70
CA LYS A 178 36.33 -0.01 -48.96
C LYS A 178 36.58 1.09 -50.02
N PRO A 179 36.41 2.39 -49.74
CA PRO A 179 37.57 3.28 -49.47
C PRO A 179 37.24 4.37 -48.42
N GLU A 180 38.06 4.74 -47.43
CA GLU A 180 39.38 5.42 -47.40
C GLU A 180 39.35 6.96 -47.59
N GLU A 181 40.08 7.66 -46.71
CA GLU A 181 40.11 9.11 -46.36
C GLU A 181 40.55 10.09 -47.47
N PRO A 182 40.58 11.42 -47.20
CA PRO A 182 41.88 12.00 -46.83
C PRO A 182 41.86 13.13 -45.76
N LYS A 183 43.06 13.42 -45.25
CA LYS A 183 43.46 14.41 -44.22
C LYS A 183 43.76 15.83 -44.78
N THR A 184 44.11 16.72 -43.83
CA THR A 184 44.92 17.98 -43.87
C THR A 184 44.19 19.25 -44.40
N ASP A 185 44.32 20.50 -43.90
CA ASP A 185 45.35 21.25 -43.14
C ASP A 185 44.77 22.43 -42.31
N ASP A 186 45.55 22.91 -41.32
CA ASP A 186 45.41 24.17 -40.52
C ASP A 186 45.73 25.43 -41.38
N PRO A 187 45.21 26.65 -41.10
CA PRO A 187 45.98 27.56 -40.22
C PRO A 187 45.19 28.62 -39.39
N LYS A 188 45.71 28.88 -38.17
CA LYS A 188 45.92 30.18 -37.46
C LYS A 188 45.27 31.48 -38.01
N GLN A 189 44.58 32.22 -37.11
CA GLN A 189 44.61 33.68 -36.94
C GLN A 189 43.90 34.07 -35.62
N GLU A 190 44.61 34.44 -34.56
CA GLU A 190 44.98 35.81 -34.12
C GLU A 190 43.81 36.75 -33.76
N LYS A 191 43.81 37.13 -32.48
CA LYS A 191 42.97 38.09 -31.76
C LYS A 191 43.61 39.48 -31.84
N PRO A 192 42.85 40.58 -32.05
CA PRO A 192 43.33 41.92 -31.74
C PRO A 192 42.81 42.44 -30.40
N GLU A 193 43.69 43.15 -29.70
CA GLU A 193 43.48 43.93 -28.48
C GLU A 193 42.82 45.31 -28.74
N GLU A 194 42.51 45.96 -27.62
CA GLU A 194 41.84 47.24 -27.29
C GLU A 194 42.04 48.48 -28.20
N PRO A 195 41.31 49.58 -27.91
CA PRO A 195 42.04 50.63 -27.21
C PRO A 195 41.33 51.26 -25.99
N LYS A 196 42.18 51.66 -25.04
CA LYS A 196 41.93 52.52 -23.88
C LYS A 196 41.66 53.97 -24.26
N THR A 197 40.96 54.68 -23.39
CA THR A 197 41.11 56.13 -23.21
C THR A 197 41.10 56.47 -21.72
N ASP A 198 42.10 57.27 -21.31
CA ASP A 198 42.51 57.63 -19.96
C ASP A 198 41.74 58.82 -19.34
N ASP A 199 41.56 58.73 -18.01
CA ASP A 199 41.64 59.75 -16.93
C ASP A 199 40.69 60.99 -16.86
N PRO A 200 40.53 61.67 -15.68
CA PRO A 200 41.26 61.51 -14.41
C PRO A 200 40.44 61.45 -13.10
N LYS A 201 41.16 60.96 -12.06
CA LYS A 201 40.90 61.03 -10.62
C LYS A 201 40.41 62.39 -10.09
N GLN A 202 39.54 62.31 -9.08
CA GLN A 202 39.41 63.31 -8.00
C GLN A 202 39.34 62.57 -6.64
N GLU A 203 40.37 62.73 -5.82
CA GLU A 203 40.36 62.51 -4.35
C GLU A 203 39.66 63.74 -3.72
N ASN A 204 38.86 63.74 -2.64
CA ASN A 204 38.83 63.13 -1.30
C ASN A 204 37.62 63.83 -0.58
N PRO A 205 37.37 63.74 0.74
CA PRO A 205 37.01 62.60 1.60
C PRO A 205 35.71 62.90 2.42
N ASP A 206 34.88 61.93 2.77
CA ASP A 206 34.15 62.03 4.06
C ASP A 206 33.64 60.67 4.55
N GLY A 207 33.78 60.49 5.86
CA GLY A 207 33.38 59.30 6.57
C GLY A 207 31.87 59.24 6.72
N THR A 208 31.28 58.14 6.25
CA THR A 208 30.05 57.64 6.86
C THR A 208 30.11 56.12 6.80
N LYS A 209 30.37 55.49 7.96
CA LYS A 209 30.17 54.06 8.13
C LYS A 209 28.68 53.78 8.04
N THR A 210 28.19 53.48 6.84
CA THR A 210 26.89 52.81 6.68
C THR A 210 27.00 51.46 7.39
N PRO A 211 26.05 51.09 8.28
CA PRO A 211 26.03 49.75 8.85
C PRO A 211 25.93 48.75 7.71
N GLU A 212 26.93 47.86 7.61
CA GLU A 212 26.92 46.77 6.65
C GLU A 212 25.67 45.92 6.95
N GLN A 213 24.65 46.06 6.11
CA GLN A 213 23.44 45.26 6.16
C GLN A 213 23.89 43.79 6.11
N PRO A 214 23.42 42.91 7.02
CA PRO A 214 23.91 41.54 7.08
C PRO A 214 23.79 40.91 5.70
N LYS A 215 24.91 40.42 5.14
CA LYS A 215 24.89 39.66 3.89
C LYS A 215 23.87 38.55 4.06
N GLN A 216 22.76 38.67 3.32
CA GLN A 216 21.69 37.69 3.32
C GLN A 216 22.31 36.39 2.79
N GLU A 217 22.49 35.41 3.69
CA GLU A 217 23.09 34.13 3.35
C GLU A 217 22.19 33.44 2.32
N ASN A 218 22.70 33.23 1.11
CA ASN A 218 21.97 32.51 0.07
C ASN A 218 22.02 31.01 0.41
N ILE A 219 20.99 30.53 1.10
CA ILE A 219 20.90 29.13 1.54
C ILE A 219 20.28 28.35 0.40
N GLN A 220 21.11 27.66 -0.39
CA GLN A 220 20.66 26.77 -1.44
C GLN A 220 21.11 25.34 -1.14
N ILE A 221 20.15 24.48 -0.80
CA ILE A 221 20.41 23.05 -0.59
C ILE A 221 20.74 22.36 -1.91
N PRO A 222 21.84 21.58 -1.98
CA PRO A 222 22.20 20.85 -3.20
C PRO A 222 21.11 19.84 -3.60
N ALA A 223 20.71 19.87 -4.87
CA ALA A 223 19.72 18.92 -5.40
C ALA A 223 20.15 17.45 -5.24
N ALA A 224 21.46 17.17 -5.29
CA ALA A 224 22.00 15.83 -5.06
C ALA A 224 21.70 15.32 -3.64
N GLN A 225 21.78 16.19 -2.63
CA GLN A 225 21.49 15.83 -1.24
C GLN A 225 20.01 15.47 -1.05
N VAL A 226 19.11 16.23 -1.67
CA VAL A 226 17.66 15.93 -1.65
C VAL A 226 17.37 14.60 -2.36
N LYS A 227 17.97 14.36 -3.52
CA LYS A 227 17.81 13.10 -4.27
C LYS A 227 18.32 11.90 -3.49
N GLU A 228 19.48 12.02 -2.83
CA GLU A 228 20.03 10.97 -1.98
C GLU A 228 19.09 10.68 -0.80
N ALA A 229 18.58 11.73 -0.14
CA ALA A 229 17.65 11.58 0.97
C ALA A 229 16.36 10.86 0.54
N ILE A 230 15.76 11.26 -0.59
CA ILE A 230 14.60 10.58 -1.18
C ILE A 230 14.94 9.11 -1.46
N SER A 231 16.08 8.83 -2.10
CA SER A 231 16.47 7.45 -2.45
C SER A 231 16.55 6.55 -1.23
N LYS A 232 17.27 6.96 -0.18
CA LYS A 232 17.42 6.18 1.06
C LYS A 232 16.08 5.92 1.74
N THR A 233 15.24 6.95 1.83
CA THR A 233 13.94 6.83 2.50
C THR A 233 12.95 5.98 1.72
N SER A 234 12.93 6.09 0.39
CA SER A 234 12.10 5.23 -0.45
C SER A 234 12.58 3.79 -0.45
N GLU A 235 13.89 3.53 -0.45
CA GLU A 235 14.44 2.17 -0.29
C GLU A 235 14.04 1.56 1.05
N LYS A 236 14.15 2.32 2.14
CA LYS A 236 13.69 1.87 3.45
C LYS A 236 12.20 1.57 3.48
N MET A 237 11.37 2.40 2.86
CA MET A 237 9.92 2.14 2.76
C MET A 237 9.60 0.91 1.91
N LEU A 238 10.33 0.65 0.83
CA LEU A 238 10.15 -0.57 0.03
C LEU A 238 10.52 -1.82 0.83
N GLN A 239 11.57 -1.75 1.65
CA GLN A 239 11.97 -2.84 2.55
C GLN A 239 10.92 -3.09 3.65
N ASP A 240 10.31 -2.02 4.18
CA ASP A 240 9.27 -2.12 5.20
C ASP A 240 7.92 -2.60 4.61
N GLY A 241 7.67 -2.37 3.33
CA GLY A 241 6.40 -2.64 2.66
C GLY A 241 5.44 -1.44 2.66
N ILE A 242 4.37 -1.55 1.86
CA ILE A 242 3.34 -0.50 1.72
C ILE A 242 2.29 -0.69 2.81
N GLU A 243 2.60 -0.23 4.02
CA GLU A 243 1.73 -0.41 5.20
C GLU A 243 0.75 0.76 5.41
N SER A 244 0.90 1.86 4.67
CA SER A 244 0.06 3.05 4.82
C SER A 244 -0.17 3.77 3.50
N ASP A 245 -1.25 4.55 3.46
CA ASP A 245 -1.57 5.50 2.39
C ASP A 245 -0.36 6.39 2.05
N TRP A 246 0.29 6.97 3.04
CA TRP A 246 1.36 7.94 2.78
C TRP A 246 2.62 7.29 2.20
N VAL A 247 2.89 6.03 2.55
CA VAL A 247 3.94 5.23 1.90
C VAL A 247 3.61 5.02 0.42
N ALA A 248 2.37 4.61 0.11
CA ALA A 248 1.91 4.42 -1.27
C ALA A 248 2.11 5.70 -2.10
N LEU A 249 1.67 6.84 -1.57
CA LEU A 249 1.85 8.15 -2.20
C LEU A 249 3.33 8.49 -2.41
N GLY A 250 4.13 8.45 -1.36
CA GLY A 250 5.54 8.83 -1.39
C GLY A 250 6.35 7.97 -2.36
N LEU A 251 6.11 6.66 -2.36
CA LEU A 251 6.76 5.74 -3.29
C LEU A 251 6.36 6.01 -4.74
N SER A 252 5.07 6.22 -5.03
CA SER A 252 4.59 6.52 -6.38
C SER A 252 5.24 7.77 -7.00
N ARG A 253 5.71 8.71 -6.17
CA ARG A 253 6.35 9.96 -6.61
C ARG A 253 7.87 10.01 -6.41
N SER A 254 8.43 9.00 -5.75
CA SER A 254 9.87 8.96 -5.43
C SER A 254 10.77 8.77 -6.67
N GLY A 255 10.21 8.21 -7.76
CA GLY A 255 10.96 7.76 -8.93
C GLY A 255 11.58 6.36 -8.76
N LYS A 256 11.27 5.65 -7.68
CA LYS A 256 11.59 4.22 -7.53
C LYS A 256 10.53 3.36 -8.20
N ASN A 257 10.96 2.21 -8.72
CA ASN A 257 10.02 1.20 -9.20
C ASN A 257 9.33 0.53 -8.00
N VAL A 258 8.02 0.69 -7.88
CA VAL A 258 7.22 0.01 -6.87
C VAL A 258 6.78 -1.33 -7.45
N PRO A 259 7.09 -2.47 -6.80
CA PRO A 259 6.66 -3.77 -7.31
C PRO A 259 5.15 -3.84 -7.52
N ILE A 260 4.71 -4.30 -8.69
CA ILE A 260 3.29 -4.42 -9.04
C ILE A 260 2.54 -5.25 -8.00
N GLU A 261 3.14 -6.34 -7.51
CA GLU A 261 2.56 -7.16 -6.45
C GLU A 261 2.26 -6.35 -5.18
N ALA A 262 3.16 -5.46 -4.77
CA ALA A 262 2.95 -4.60 -3.62
C ALA A 262 1.80 -3.60 -3.85
N GLN A 263 1.68 -3.06 -5.06
CA GLN A 263 0.57 -2.18 -5.44
C GLN A 263 -0.77 -2.95 -5.40
N LEU A 264 -0.83 -4.14 -6.02
CA LEU A 264 -2.02 -4.98 -6.05
C LEU A 264 -2.45 -5.42 -4.64
N ASN A 265 -1.50 -5.84 -3.81
CA ASN A 265 -1.79 -6.23 -2.43
C ASN A 265 -2.37 -5.07 -1.62
N TYR A 266 -1.81 -3.86 -1.77
CA TYR A 266 -2.35 -2.67 -1.14
C TYR A 266 -3.76 -2.33 -1.68
N VAL A 267 -3.94 -2.27 -3.01
CA VAL A 267 -5.25 -1.98 -3.64
C VAL A 267 -6.31 -2.98 -3.21
N LYS A 268 -5.98 -4.29 -3.16
CA LYS A 268 -6.86 -5.35 -2.68
C LYS A 268 -7.25 -5.12 -1.21
N ALA A 269 -6.27 -4.90 -0.33
CA ALA A 269 -6.53 -4.67 1.08
C ALA A 269 -7.42 -3.44 1.33
N VAL A 270 -7.21 -2.36 0.58
CA VAL A 270 -8.06 -1.17 0.66
C VAL A 270 -9.45 -1.42 0.07
N THR A 271 -9.55 -2.18 -1.02
CA THR A 271 -10.84 -2.57 -1.63
C THR A 271 -11.68 -3.38 -0.64
N GLU A 272 -11.10 -4.40 -0.01
CA GLU A 272 -11.80 -5.18 1.02
C GLU A 272 -12.21 -4.31 2.22
N LYS A 273 -11.38 -3.33 2.61
CA LYS A 273 -11.71 -2.38 3.67
C LYS A 273 -12.90 -1.50 3.28
N VAL A 274 -12.97 -1.07 2.03
CA VAL A 274 -14.09 -0.29 1.47
C VAL A 274 -15.36 -1.15 1.50
N GLU A 275 -15.36 -2.35 0.92
CA GLU A 275 -16.53 -3.24 0.89
C GLU A 275 -17.10 -3.50 2.29
N LYS A 276 -16.22 -3.80 3.26
CA LYS A 276 -16.63 -4.15 4.62
C LYS A 276 -17.07 -2.94 5.46
N ARG A 277 -16.56 -1.73 5.18
CA ARG A 277 -16.63 -0.61 6.13
C ARG A 277 -16.97 0.76 5.52
N ILE A 278 -17.36 0.86 4.25
CA ILE A 278 -17.61 2.15 3.58
C ILE A 278 -18.55 3.09 4.36
N ASN A 279 -19.60 2.56 5.00
CA ASN A 279 -20.56 3.37 5.76
C ASN A 279 -19.94 4.05 7.01
N ARG A 280 -18.81 3.52 7.50
CA ARG A 280 -18.06 4.06 8.64
C ARG A 280 -16.98 5.06 8.24
N PHE A 281 -16.68 5.22 6.95
CA PHE A 281 -15.65 6.15 6.50
C PHE A 281 -16.04 7.58 6.86
N SER A 282 -15.06 8.34 7.35
CA SER A 282 -15.13 9.80 7.40
C SER A 282 -14.96 10.40 6.00
N ALA A 283 -15.22 11.70 5.86
CA ALA A 283 -14.88 12.42 4.63
C ALA A 283 -13.40 12.32 4.29
N THR A 284 -12.53 12.40 5.30
CA THR A 284 -11.09 12.29 5.13
C THR A 284 -10.67 10.88 4.71
N ASP A 285 -11.31 9.83 5.24
CA ASP A 285 -11.04 8.45 4.80
C ASP A 285 -11.39 8.24 3.32
N LEU A 286 -12.56 8.74 2.89
CA LEU A 286 -12.97 8.71 1.48
C LEU A 286 -11.96 9.44 0.59
N ALA A 287 -11.65 10.69 0.94
CA ALA A 287 -10.73 11.52 0.19
C ALA A 287 -9.33 10.92 0.09
N ARG A 288 -8.77 10.45 1.22
CA ARG A 288 -7.47 9.76 1.23
C ARG A 288 -7.50 8.51 0.37
N THR A 289 -8.55 7.70 0.47
CA THR A 289 -8.69 6.50 -0.36
C THR A 289 -8.69 6.85 -1.85
N ILE A 290 -9.38 7.91 -2.27
CA ILE A 290 -9.33 8.38 -3.66
C ILE A 290 -7.91 8.74 -4.07
N ILE A 291 -7.20 9.56 -3.28
CA ILE A 291 -5.82 9.96 -3.59
C ILE A 291 -4.91 8.73 -3.71
N MET A 292 -5.05 7.75 -2.81
CA MET A 292 -4.21 6.55 -2.81
C MET A 292 -4.50 5.59 -3.95
N MET A 293 -5.76 5.46 -4.35
CA MET A 293 -6.12 4.69 -5.53
C MET A 293 -5.44 5.28 -6.76
N ASN A 294 -5.48 6.60 -6.97
CA ASN A 294 -4.73 7.24 -8.06
C ASN A 294 -3.21 7.02 -7.93
N ALA A 295 -2.64 7.10 -6.72
CA ALA A 295 -1.22 6.85 -6.48
C ALA A 295 -0.78 5.42 -6.84
N MET A 296 -1.67 4.44 -6.69
CA MET A 296 -1.47 3.04 -7.04
C MET A 296 -2.08 2.68 -8.40
N SER A 297 -2.35 3.69 -9.23
CA SER A 297 -2.94 3.56 -10.56
C SER A 297 -4.27 2.77 -10.60
N ALA A 298 -5.07 2.81 -9.55
CA ALA A 298 -6.39 2.19 -9.47
C ALA A 298 -7.53 3.23 -9.61
N ASP A 299 -8.63 2.85 -10.28
CA ASP A 299 -9.79 3.74 -10.49
C ASP A 299 -10.64 3.90 -9.20
N PRO A 300 -10.65 5.07 -8.53
CA PRO A 300 -11.43 5.28 -7.32
C PRO A 300 -12.95 5.29 -7.55
N LYS A 301 -13.40 5.26 -8.82
CA LYS A 301 -14.83 5.16 -9.16
C LYS A 301 -15.34 3.71 -9.14
N LYS A 302 -14.45 2.72 -8.97
CA LYS A 302 -14.75 1.28 -9.08
C LYS A 302 -14.18 0.45 -7.93
N VAL A 303 -14.10 1.01 -6.73
CA VAL A 303 -13.51 0.33 -5.57
C VAL A 303 -14.60 -0.43 -4.82
N GLY A 304 -14.55 -1.77 -4.86
CA GLY A 304 -15.50 -2.60 -4.11
C GLY A 304 -16.97 -2.36 -4.48
N GLY A 305 -17.24 -2.12 -5.77
CA GLY A 305 -18.58 -1.77 -6.26
C GLY A 305 -19.03 -0.33 -5.94
N HIS A 306 -18.13 0.54 -5.47
CA HIS A 306 -18.45 1.92 -5.12
C HIS A 306 -17.70 2.96 -5.95
N ASN A 307 -18.43 4.01 -6.32
CA ASN A 307 -17.84 5.26 -6.79
C ASN A 307 -17.51 6.16 -5.60
N LEU A 308 -16.24 6.18 -5.20
CA LEU A 308 -15.80 6.94 -4.02
C LEU A 308 -15.82 8.45 -4.27
N VAL A 309 -15.55 8.88 -5.50
CA VAL A 309 -15.60 10.30 -5.89
C VAL A 309 -17.03 10.83 -5.71
N GLN A 310 -18.03 10.07 -6.19
CA GLN A 310 -19.43 10.38 -5.99
C GLN A 310 -19.82 10.45 -4.52
N LYS A 311 -19.48 9.40 -3.76
CA LYS A 311 -19.76 9.37 -2.32
C LYS A 311 -19.16 10.56 -1.57
N LEU A 312 -18.00 11.07 -2.02
CA LEU A 312 -17.34 12.20 -1.38
C LEU A 312 -18.06 13.52 -1.66
N TYR A 313 -18.45 13.83 -2.90
CA TYR A 313 -19.13 15.10 -3.19
C TYR A 313 -20.58 15.14 -2.64
N GLU A 314 -21.20 13.99 -2.41
CA GLU A 314 -22.52 13.83 -1.77
C GLU A 314 -22.44 13.74 -0.23
N SER A 315 -21.23 13.65 0.34
CA SER A 315 -21.07 13.34 1.76
C SER A 315 -21.50 14.48 2.68
N ASP A 316 -22.40 14.18 3.61
CA ASP A 316 -22.74 15.08 4.72
C ASP A 316 -21.64 15.17 5.79
N LYS A 317 -20.59 14.36 5.68
CA LYS A 317 -19.49 14.28 6.66
C LYS A 317 -18.32 15.22 6.34
N VAL A 318 -18.36 15.98 5.24
CA VAL A 318 -17.34 17.02 4.97
C VAL A 318 -17.71 18.26 5.79
N ASN A 319 -17.09 18.43 6.96
CA ASN A 319 -17.51 19.45 7.93
C ASN A 319 -16.36 20.02 8.79
N SER A 320 -15.12 19.85 8.34
CA SER A 320 -13.91 20.34 9.00
C SER A 320 -12.96 20.92 7.97
N VAL A 321 -12.02 21.77 8.39
CA VAL A 321 -10.99 22.31 7.49
C VAL A 321 -10.20 21.17 6.82
N THR A 322 -9.88 20.14 7.59
CA THR A 322 -9.24 18.93 7.05
C THR A 322 -10.11 18.20 6.04
N GLY A 323 -11.41 18.07 6.29
CA GLY A 323 -12.36 17.46 5.36
C GLY A 323 -12.44 18.25 4.05
N TYR A 324 -12.56 19.58 4.11
CA TYR A 324 -12.62 20.43 2.92
C TYR A 324 -11.33 20.32 2.10
N THR A 325 -10.18 20.38 2.78
CA THR A 325 -8.85 20.34 2.17
C THR A 325 -8.60 19.00 1.46
N PHE A 326 -8.87 17.89 2.13
CA PHE A 326 -8.70 16.57 1.53
C PHE A 326 -9.69 16.31 0.40
N ALA A 327 -10.94 16.77 0.52
CA ALA A 327 -11.91 16.64 -0.56
C ALA A 327 -11.47 17.40 -1.83
N LEU A 328 -10.96 18.62 -1.65
CA LEU A 328 -10.44 19.42 -2.76
C LEU A 328 -9.24 18.74 -3.43
N LEU A 329 -8.27 18.27 -2.64
CA LEU A 329 -7.13 17.49 -3.14
C LEU A 329 -7.59 16.25 -3.91
N ALA A 330 -8.52 15.47 -3.35
CA ALA A 330 -9.04 14.26 -3.96
C ALA A 330 -9.65 14.52 -5.34
N PHE A 331 -10.47 15.58 -5.48
CA PHE A 331 -11.05 15.94 -6.77
C PHE A 331 -10.00 16.40 -7.78
N ASP A 332 -8.95 17.08 -7.33
CA ASP A 332 -7.90 17.60 -8.21
C ASP A 332 -6.85 16.57 -8.60
N THR A 333 -6.85 15.39 -7.97
CA THR A 333 -5.90 14.32 -8.30
C THR A 333 -5.94 13.85 -9.73
N ASN A 334 -7.13 13.77 -10.32
CA ASN A 334 -7.32 13.42 -11.72
C ASN A 334 -8.32 14.38 -12.41
N LYS A 335 -8.42 15.62 -11.91
CA LYS A 335 -9.39 16.64 -12.33
C LYS A 335 -10.81 16.07 -12.51
N TYR A 336 -11.28 15.29 -11.53
CA TYR A 336 -12.59 14.64 -11.59
C TYR A 336 -13.69 15.67 -11.88
N GLU A 337 -14.58 15.33 -12.81
CA GLU A 337 -15.79 16.11 -13.07
C GLU A 337 -16.74 15.97 -11.87
N ILE A 338 -17.14 17.10 -11.30
CA ILE A 338 -18.04 17.17 -10.15
C ILE A 338 -19.27 17.96 -10.59
N PRO A 339 -20.50 17.45 -10.38
CA PRO A 339 -21.71 18.20 -10.70
C PRO A 339 -21.73 19.57 -10.03
N VAL A 340 -22.16 20.59 -10.75
CA VAL A 340 -22.14 21.98 -10.24
C VAL A 340 -23.08 22.14 -9.04
N GLU A 341 -24.19 21.41 -9.05
CA GLU A 341 -25.20 21.34 -8.01
C GLU A 341 -24.80 20.44 -6.83
N ALA A 342 -23.68 19.70 -6.92
CA ALA A 342 -23.20 18.89 -5.81
C ALA A 342 -22.90 19.79 -4.60
N LYS A 343 -23.30 19.32 -3.42
CA LYS A 343 -23.09 20.00 -2.14
C LYS A 343 -21.62 20.42 -1.96
N TRP A 344 -20.71 19.51 -2.26
CA TRP A 344 -19.27 19.73 -2.21
C TRP A 344 -18.66 19.69 -3.61
N ASN A 345 -18.77 20.81 -4.32
CA ASN A 345 -17.99 21.09 -5.52
C ASN A 345 -16.73 21.92 -5.17
N ARG A 346 -15.83 22.14 -6.14
CA ARG A 346 -14.58 22.89 -5.94
C ARG A 346 -14.81 24.32 -5.42
N VAL A 347 -15.81 25.02 -5.94
CA VAL A 347 -16.13 26.39 -5.51
C VAL A 347 -16.53 26.40 -4.04
N ALA A 348 -17.48 25.54 -3.65
CA ALA A 348 -17.94 25.40 -2.27
C ALA A 348 -16.82 25.01 -1.31
N LEU A 349 -15.92 24.11 -1.72
CA LEU A 349 -14.78 23.68 -0.91
C LEU A 349 -13.76 24.79 -0.71
N VAL A 350 -13.37 25.50 -1.79
CA VAL A 350 -12.45 26.64 -1.66
C VAL A 350 -13.08 27.71 -0.77
N ASP A 351 -14.35 28.05 -0.97
CA ASP A 351 -15.03 29.06 -0.16
C ASP A 351 -15.12 28.65 1.32
N ALA A 352 -15.38 27.37 1.62
CA ALA A 352 -15.36 26.84 2.98
C ALA A 352 -13.98 26.94 3.64
N ILE A 353 -12.91 26.66 2.89
CA ILE A 353 -11.53 26.83 3.36
C ILE A 353 -11.23 28.30 3.63
N LEU A 354 -11.53 29.21 2.70
CA LEU A 354 -11.28 30.65 2.88
C LEU A 354 -12.05 31.22 4.08
N ASN A 355 -13.31 30.80 4.27
CA ASN A 355 -14.15 31.27 5.36
C ASN A 355 -13.69 30.80 6.75
N THR A 356 -12.85 29.78 6.81
CA THR A 356 -12.31 29.22 8.06
C THR A 356 -10.89 29.69 8.38
N GLN A 357 -10.31 30.59 7.58
CA GLN A 357 -9.01 31.20 7.89
C GLN A 357 -9.08 32.02 9.18
N HIS A 358 -8.09 31.83 10.04
CA HIS A 358 -7.95 32.55 11.30
C HIS A 358 -7.37 33.95 11.10
N THR A 359 -7.46 34.80 12.13
CA THR A 359 -6.99 36.19 12.09
C THR A 359 -5.46 36.31 12.02
N ASP A 360 -4.74 35.29 12.49
CA ASP A 360 -3.28 35.14 12.31
C ASP A 360 -2.87 34.75 10.88
N GLY A 361 -3.82 34.38 10.02
CA GLY A 361 -3.61 34.02 8.62
C GLY A 361 -3.46 32.52 8.35
N GLY A 362 -3.40 31.68 9.37
CA GLY A 362 -3.34 30.23 9.22
C GLY A 362 -4.70 29.54 9.31
N TRP A 363 -4.65 28.22 9.48
CA TRP A 363 -5.82 27.39 9.76
C TRP A 363 -5.56 26.39 10.89
N THR A 364 -6.63 25.91 11.50
CA THR A 364 -6.61 24.74 12.42
C THR A 364 -7.57 23.66 11.92
N TYR A 365 -7.63 22.52 12.62
CA TYR A 365 -8.36 21.34 12.21
C TYR A 365 -9.88 21.56 12.09
N THR A 366 -10.46 22.36 12.99
CA THR A 366 -11.92 22.54 13.11
C THR A 366 -12.39 23.78 12.35
N SER A 367 -13.61 23.73 11.81
CA SER A 367 -14.23 24.89 11.16
C SER A 367 -15.11 25.73 12.12
N SER A 368 -15.30 25.26 13.36
CA SER A 368 -16.19 25.88 14.35
C SER A 368 -15.44 26.63 15.45
N GLY A 369 -14.10 26.67 15.40
CA GLY A 369 -13.28 27.40 16.37
C GLY A 369 -13.40 28.91 16.22
N SER A 370 -12.99 29.65 17.26
CA SER A 370 -12.83 31.10 17.14
C SER A 370 -11.72 31.39 16.13
N LYS A 371 -11.95 32.36 15.24
CA LYS A 371 -10.93 32.83 14.29
C LYS A 371 -9.71 33.45 14.97
N ASP A 372 -9.82 33.81 16.25
CA ASP A 372 -8.70 34.32 17.06
C ASP A 372 -7.91 33.21 17.77
N SER A 373 -8.29 31.94 17.58
CA SER A 373 -7.52 30.82 18.11
C SER A 373 -6.22 30.67 17.31
N ALA A 374 -5.18 30.15 17.96
CA ALA A 374 -3.93 29.87 17.27
C ALA A 374 -4.13 28.87 16.12
N SER A 375 -3.54 29.19 14.97
CA SER A 375 -3.44 28.27 13.82
C SER A 375 -2.43 27.16 14.06
N SER A 376 -2.48 26.12 13.21
CA SER A 376 -1.52 25.02 13.16
C SER A 376 -0.65 25.15 11.91
N VAL A 377 0.67 25.01 12.08
CA VAL A 377 1.62 24.91 10.98
C VAL A 377 1.26 23.76 10.04
N ASP A 378 0.94 22.59 10.60
CA ASP A 378 0.62 21.37 9.85
C ASP A 378 -0.61 21.57 8.95
N VAL A 379 -1.70 22.07 9.54
CA VAL A 379 -2.95 22.30 8.80
C VAL A 379 -2.76 23.41 7.76
N THR A 380 -2.01 24.47 8.09
CA THR A 380 -1.76 25.56 7.15
C THR A 380 -0.95 25.11 5.94
N GLY A 381 0.10 24.30 6.14
CA GLY A 381 0.87 23.70 5.04
C GLY A 381 0.00 22.80 4.15
N MET A 382 -0.83 21.96 4.76
CA MET A 382 -1.78 21.11 4.02
C MET A 382 -2.81 21.94 3.23
N VAL A 383 -3.39 23.00 3.81
CA VAL A 383 -4.33 23.89 3.11
C VAL A 383 -3.68 24.57 1.91
N LEU A 384 -2.45 25.07 2.05
CA LEU A 384 -1.70 25.65 0.94
C LEU A 384 -1.56 24.69 -0.24
N SER A 385 -1.34 23.39 0.04
CA SER A 385 -1.23 22.38 -1.02
C SER A 385 -2.53 22.20 -1.81
N ALA A 386 -3.69 22.28 -1.14
CA ALA A 386 -5.00 22.16 -1.79
C ALA A 386 -5.40 23.43 -2.55
N LEU A 387 -5.01 24.62 -2.04
CA LEU A 387 -5.29 25.89 -2.70
C LEU A 387 -4.33 26.19 -3.85
N ALA A 388 -3.25 25.43 -4.01
CA ALA A 388 -2.21 25.68 -5.01
C ALA A 388 -2.74 25.86 -6.45
N PRO A 389 -3.71 25.06 -6.96
CA PRO A 389 -4.28 25.25 -8.30
C PRO A 389 -5.13 26.51 -8.45
N TYR A 390 -5.53 27.14 -7.34
CA TYR A 390 -6.50 28.25 -7.30
C TYR A 390 -5.86 29.61 -6.97
N GLN A 391 -4.53 29.68 -6.89
CA GLN A 391 -3.80 30.89 -6.45
C GLN A 391 -4.04 32.14 -7.30
N ASP A 392 -4.49 31.98 -8.54
CA ASP A 392 -4.82 33.11 -9.43
C ASP A 392 -6.21 33.70 -9.18
N ARG A 393 -7.05 33.03 -8.37
CA ARG A 393 -8.36 33.54 -7.94
C ARG A 393 -8.14 34.73 -6.99
N SER A 394 -8.85 35.82 -7.23
CA SER A 394 -8.62 37.12 -6.55
C SER A 394 -8.84 37.09 -5.04
N ASP A 395 -9.64 36.16 -4.54
CA ASP A 395 -9.96 35.92 -3.14
C ASP A 395 -9.07 34.86 -2.48
N VAL A 396 -8.51 33.93 -3.25
CA VAL A 396 -7.54 32.92 -2.78
C VAL A 396 -6.17 33.55 -2.58
N LYS A 397 -5.73 34.42 -3.51
CA LYS A 397 -4.39 35.03 -3.45
C LYS A 397 -4.09 35.73 -2.11
N PRO A 398 -4.97 36.59 -1.56
CA PRO A 398 -4.73 37.21 -0.26
C PRO A 398 -4.69 36.22 0.89
N ALA A 399 -5.50 35.16 0.86
CA ALA A 399 -5.50 34.13 1.89
C ALA A 399 -4.19 33.34 1.89
N VAL A 400 -3.69 32.95 0.70
CA VAL A 400 -2.39 32.29 0.54
C VAL A 400 -1.26 33.18 1.05
N GLN A 401 -1.28 34.48 0.74
CA GLN A 401 -0.25 35.42 1.23
C GLN A 401 -0.24 35.53 2.76
N LYS A 402 -1.41 35.59 3.41
CA LYS A 402 -1.52 35.58 4.87
C LYS A 402 -1.00 34.28 5.48
N ALA A 403 -1.29 33.14 4.86
CA ALA A 403 -0.83 31.83 5.31
C ALA A 403 0.70 31.69 5.22
N VAL A 404 1.29 32.19 4.13
CA VAL A 404 2.76 32.27 3.98
C VAL A 404 3.34 33.17 5.07
N ALA A 405 2.75 34.34 5.31
CA ALA A 405 3.20 35.25 6.37
C ALA A 405 3.14 34.60 7.76
N TYR A 406 2.07 33.85 8.07
CA TYR A 406 1.95 33.06 9.29
C TYR A 406 3.05 31.99 9.40
N LEU A 407 3.26 31.15 8.38
CA LEU A 407 4.35 30.16 8.41
C LEU A 407 5.72 30.84 8.59
N TYR A 408 5.87 32.03 8.03
CA TYR A 408 7.06 32.85 8.18
C TYR A 408 7.25 33.44 9.58
N THR A 409 6.21 33.65 10.37
CA THR A 409 6.36 34.00 11.79
C THR A 409 6.69 32.78 12.64
N GLU A 410 6.17 31.62 12.29
CA GLU A 410 6.38 30.37 13.04
C GLU A 410 7.71 29.67 12.76
N GLN A 411 8.34 29.95 11.61
CA GLN A 411 9.61 29.31 11.26
C GLN A 411 10.74 29.76 12.20
N LEU A 412 11.43 28.78 12.78
CA LEU A 412 12.52 28.97 13.72
C LEU A 412 13.81 29.44 13.04
N LYS A 413 14.79 29.88 13.85
CA LYS A 413 16.10 30.37 13.37
C LYS A 413 16.87 29.34 12.54
N ASN A 414 16.72 28.04 12.83
CA ASN A 414 17.35 26.95 12.07
C ASN A 414 16.55 26.54 10.82
N GLY A 415 15.38 27.15 10.58
CA GLY A 415 14.49 26.84 9.46
C GLY A 415 13.38 25.84 9.79
N GLY A 416 13.48 25.13 10.91
CA GLY A 416 12.46 24.19 11.37
C GLY A 416 11.19 24.86 11.84
N PHE A 417 10.20 24.04 12.18
CA PHE A 417 8.90 24.47 12.69
C PHE A 417 8.53 23.70 13.94
N SER A 418 7.74 24.34 14.80
CA SER A 418 7.25 23.75 16.04
C SER A 418 5.74 23.52 15.99
N ALA A 419 5.30 22.49 16.71
CA ALA A 419 3.91 22.33 17.13
C ALA A 419 3.89 22.20 18.65
N ASP A 420 2.97 22.92 19.30
CA ASP A 420 2.82 22.94 20.77
C ASP A 420 4.14 23.20 21.52
N GLY A 421 4.97 24.09 20.97
CA GLY A 421 6.27 24.48 21.55
C GLY A 421 7.40 23.49 21.32
N GLN A 422 7.18 22.41 20.57
CA GLN A 422 8.21 21.41 20.25
C GLN A 422 8.58 21.44 18.77
N GLU A 423 9.84 21.76 18.49
CA GLU A 423 10.40 21.67 17.15
C GLU A 423 10.41 20.21 16.69
N ASN A 424 9.86 19.95 15.51
CA ASN A 424 9.76 18.59 14.99
C ASN A 424 9.78 18.50 13.46
N SER A 425 10.12 17.31 12.97
CA SER A 425 10.22 17.03 11.53
C SER A 425 8.87 17.02 10.80
N ASN A 426 7.79 16.59 11.47
CA ASN A 426 6.45 16.50 10.88
C ASN A 426 5.89 17.88 10.49
N SER A 427 5.90 18.84 11.41
CA SER A 427 5.45 20.21 11.14
C SER A 427 6.35 20.91 10.12
N THR A 428 7.66 20.66 10.19
CA THR A 428 8.60 21.14 9.17
C THR A 428 8.26 20.57 7.78
N ALA A 429 7.96 19.28 7.70
CA ALA A 429 7.57 18.62 6.46
C ALA A 429 6.27 19.19 5.87
N GLN A 430 5.22 19.39 6.68
CA GLN A 430 3.95 19.97 6.21
C GLN A 430 4.13 21.40 5.69
N ALA A 431 4.93 22.22 6.39
CA ALA A 431 5.25 23.57 5.93
C ALA A 431 5.97 23.55 4.57
N ILE A 432 6.95 22.65 4.37
CA ILE A 432 7.65 22.48 3.10
C ILE A 432 6.69 22.07 1.98
N ILE A 433 5.78 21.12 2.23
CA ILE A 433 4.78 20.68 1.22
C ILE A 433 3.97 21.87 0.72
N GLY A 434 3.41 22.66 1.63
CA GLY A 434 2.60 23.83 1.27
C GLY A 434 3.41 24.94 0.60
N LEU A 435 4.54 25.34 1.20
CA LEU A 435 5.38 26.44 0.71
C LEU A 435 5.99 26.15 -0.68
N SER A 436 6.30 24.90 -0.99
CA SER A 436 6.83 24.50 -2.30
C SER A 436 5.84 24.69 -3.45
N LEU A 437 4.56 24.89 -3.16
CA LEU A 437 3.51 25.08 -4.15
C LEU A 437 3.07 26.54 -4.32
N VAL A 438 3.59 27.45 -3.49
CA VAL A 438 3.26 28.87 -3.59
C VAL A 438 4.15 29.55 -4.62
N LYS A 439 3.55 30.33 -5.54
CA LYS A 439 4.27 30.98 -6.65
C LYS A 439 5.35 31.96 -6.19
N ASP A 440 5.05 32.77 -5.18
CA ASP A 440 5.89 33.87 -4.70
C ASP A 440 6.50 33.58 -3.32
N VAL A 441 7.14 32.41 -3.17
CA VAL A 441 7.77 31.99 -1.91
C VAL A 441 9.23 32.46 -1.80
N ASP A 442 9.65 32.88 -0.60
CA ASP A 442 11.06 33.12 -0.27
C ASP A 442 11.84 31.80 -0.31
N GLN A 443 12.67 31.66 -1.35
CA GLN A 443 13.47 30.47 -1.60
C GLN A 443 14.49 30.20 -0.49
N ASN A 444 15.12 31.23 0.08
CA ASN A 444 16.10 31.03 1.15
C ASN A 444 15.43 30.40 2.38
N ARG A 445 14.23 30.88 2.72
CA ARG A 445 13.46 30.33 3.85
C ARG A 445 12.99 28.91 3.58
N LEU A 446 12.54 28.61 2.37
CA LEU A 446 12.14 27.27 1.96
C LEU A 446 13.34 26.30 2.01
N HIS A 447 14.46 26.64 1.40
CA HIS A 447 15.67 25.82 1.42
C HIS A 447 16.21 25.62 2.85
N LYS A 448 16.09 26.63 3.72
CA LYS A 448 16.45 26.48 5.14
C LYS A 448 15.52 25.51 5.88
N ALA A 449 14.23 25.49 5.57
CA ALA A 449 13.31 24.48 6.10
C ALA A 449 13.71 23.07 5.65
N VAL A 450 14.05 22.90 4.37
CA VAL A 450 14.53 21.62 3.83
C VAL A 450 15.84 21.20 4.50
N GLN A 451 16.77 22.13 4.72
CA GLN A 451 17.99 21.87 5.48
C GLN A 451 17.69 21.35 6.89
N SER A 452 16.76 22.01 7.58
CA SER A 452 16.32 21.59 8.92
C SER A 452 15.73 20.19 8.88
N LEU A 453 14.81 19.90 7.94
CA LEU A 453 14.22 18.58 7.78
C LEU A 453 15.27 17.49 7.55
N LEU A 454 16.24 17.73 6.66
CA LEU A 454 17.31 16.78 6.37
C LEU A 454 18.17 16.44 7.59
N SER A 455 18.27 17.32 8.59
CA SER A 455 18.99 17.04 9.84
C SER A 455 18.33 15.96 10.72
N TYR A 456 17.06 15.62 10.45
CA TYR A 456 16.34 14.54 11.12
C TYR A 456 16.54 13.17 10.45
N GLN A 457 17.11 13.13 9.24
CA GLN A 457 17.31 11.87 8.53
C GLN A 457 18.41 11.03 9.22
N LEU A 458 18.12 9.77 9.47
CA LEU A 458 19.05 8.79 10.00
C LEU A 458 19.79 8.09 8.85
N PRO A 459 20.98 7.49 9.10
CA PRO A 459 21.76 6.80 8.06
C PRO A 459 21.01 5.68 7.33
N ASN A 460 20.03 5.05 8.00
CA ASN A 460 19.19 3.97 7.48
C ASN A 460 18.00 4.48 6.62
N GLY A 461 17.89 5.78 6.37
CA GLY A 461 16.80 6.38 5.59
C GLY A 461 15.53 6.67 6.38
N GLU A 462 15.48 6.39 7.67
CA GLU A 462 14.38 6.83 8.54
C GLU A 462 14.51 8.30 8.92
N PHE A 463 13.46 8.86 9.51
CA PHE A 463 13.47 10.21 10.08
C PHE A 463 13.07 10.18 11.55
N LYS A 464 13.79 10.93 12.36
CA LYS A 464 13.42 11.24 13.75
C LYS A 464 12.19 12.13 13.81
N TRP A 465 11.43 12.09 14.90
CA TRP A 465 10.38 13.07 15.16
C TRP A 465 10.96 14.34 15.80
N LEU A 466 11.68 14.18 16.92
CA LEU A 466 12.35 15.27 17.64
C LEU A 466 13.86 15.30 17.35
N PRO A 467 14.52 16.47 17.48
CA PRO A 467 15.97 16.57 17.28
C PRO A 467 16.77 15.61 18.18
N SER A 468 16.31 15.42 19.41
CA SER A 468 16.93 14.58 20.45
C SER A 468 16.73 13.08 20.28
N ASP A 469 15.79 12.65 19.43
CA ASP A 469 15.50 11.23 19.26
C ASP A 469 16.72 10.50 18.69
N GLN A 470 16.83 9.21 19.00
CA GLN A 470 17.90 8.35 18.48
C GLN A 470 17.39 7.35 17.44
N ASN A 471 16.08 7.11 17.40
CA ASN A 471 15.42 6.14 16.53
C ASN A 471 14.48 6.84 15.54
N GLY A 472 14.20 6.16 14.43
CA GLY A 472 13.22 6.61 13.45
C GLY A 472 11.78 6.59 13.99
N ASN A 473 10.95 7.44 13.42
CA ASN A 473 9.50 7.46 13.60
C ASN A 473 8.81 7.25 12.25
N GLY A 474 7.84 6.32 12.19
CA GLY A 474 7.17 5.95 10.95
C GLY A 474 6.45 7.13 10.27
N MET A 475 5.72 7.94 11.04
CA MET A 475 5.00 9.11 10.52
C MET A 475 5.96 10.22 10.09
N ALA A 476 7.04 10.46 10.84
CA ALA A 476 8.09 11.40 10.45
C ALA A 476 8.73 10.99 9.12
N LYS A 477 9.07 9.70 8.97
CA LYS A 477 9.62 9.12 7.73
C LYS A 477 8.67 9.33 6.54
N GLU A 478 7.39 9.02 6.71
CA GLU A 478 6.34 9.20 5.70
C GLU A 478 6.23 10.66 5.24
N GLN A 479 6.03 11.58 6.18
CA GLN A 479 5.82 12.99 5.84
C GLN A 479 7.09 13.65 5.31
N ALA A 480 8.27 13.27 5.81
CA ALA A 480 9.54 13.76 5.30
C ALA A 480 9.74 13.36 3.83
N LEU A 481 9.41 12.12 3.44
CA LEU A 481 9.49 11.72 2.04
C LEU A 481 8.56 12.56 1.16
N LEU A 482 7.31 12.76 1.59
CA LEU A 482 6.35 13.60 0.86
C LEU A 482 6.87 15.04 0.69
N ALA A 483 7.43 15.62 1.75
CA ALA A 483 7.99 16.96 1.71
C ALA A 483 9.20 17.07 0.77
N LEU A 484 10.12 16.11 0.80
CA LEU A 484 11.29 16.12 -0.08
C LEU A 484 10.91 15.93 -1.55
N VAL A 485 9.96 15.04 -1.83
CA VAL A 485 9.45 14.84 -3.19
C VAL A 485 8.68 16.07 -3.67
N GLN A 486 7.85 16.70 -2.82
CA GLN A 486 7.18 17.94 -3.17
C GLN A 486 8.17 19.09 -3.40
N PHE A 487 9.22 19.19 -2.60
CA PHE A 487 10.27 20.19 -2.81
C PHE A 487 11.03 19.98 -4.12
N LYS A 488 11.31 18.72 -4.48
CA LYS A 488 11.92 18.36 -5.77
C LYS A 488 11.03 18.78 -6.95
N GLU A 489 9.71 18.67 -6.81
CA GLU A 489 8.70 19.04 -7.80
C GLU A 489 8.13 20.46 -7.55
N ILE A 490 8.95 21.43 -7.13
CA ILE A 490 8.49 22.79 -6.78
C ILE A 490 7.55 23.39 -7.84
N GLY A 491 6.43 23.96 -7.38
CA GLY A 491 5.37 24.51 -8.24
C GLY A 491 4.45 23.48 -8.91
N LYS A 492 4.71 22.18 -8.76
CA LYS A 492 3.86 21.08 -9.27
C LYS A 492 3.40 20.18 -8.13
N SER A 493 2.10 19.99 -8.00
CA SER A 493 1.55 19.18 -6.91
C SER A 493 1.88 17.71 -7.05
N ILE A 494 2.42 17.09 -5.99
CA ILE A 494 2.61 15.63 -5.92
C ILE A 494 1.29 14.85 -5.88
N TYR A 495 0.17 15.57 -5.73
CA TYR A 495 -1.16 15.02 -5.78
C TYR A 495 -1.77 15.04 -7.18
N ASP A 496 -1.10 15.54 -8.23
CA ASP A 496 -1.68 15.67 -9.58
C ASP A 496 -1.27 14.51 -10.52
N TRP A 497 -2.18 13.59 -10.79
CA TRP A 497 -2.05 12.47 -11.75
C TRP A 497 -2.80 12.72 -13.07
N SER A 498 -3.33 13.92 -13.31
CA SER A 498 -4.11 14.20 -14.53
C SER A 498 -3.32 14.14 -15.84
N ASN A 499 -2.00 14.00 -15.77
CA ASN A 499 -1.11 13.83 -16.91
C ASN A 499 -0.63 12.38 -17.10
N VAL A 500 -1.19 11.41 -16.36
CA VAL A 500 -0.90 9.98 -16.50
C VAL A 500 -1.88 9.37 -17.51
N GLY A 501 -1.38 8.66 -18.51
CA GLY A 501 -2.21 8.09 -19.59
C GLY A 501 -3.16 6.99 -19.10
N ASP A 502 -4.32 6.87 -19.75
CA ASP A 502 -5.37 5.88 -19.40
C ASP A 502 -4.90 4.41 -19.44
N ASP A 503 -3.81 4.12 -20.18
CA ASP A 503 -3.24 2.78 -20.32
C ASP A 503 -2.48 2.30 -19.07
N GLU A 504 -2.19 3.18 -18.11
CA GLU A 504 -1.48 2.84 -16.86
C GLU A 504 -2.43 2.48 -15.70
N VAL A 505 -3.76 2.55 -15.91
CA VAL A 505 -4.76 2.30 -14.85
C VAL A 505 -5.02 0.80 -14.64
N ILE A 506 -4.61 0.27 -13.50
CA ILE A 506 -4.98 -1.04 -12.96
C ILE A 506 -6.50 -1.06 -12.72
N LYS A 507 -7.22 -1.85 -13.52
CA LYS A 507 -8.67 -2.05 -13.38
C LYS A 507 -8.92 -3.25 -12.45
N PRO A 508 -9.43 -3.06 -11.22
CA PRO A 508 -9.88 -4.19 -10.42
C PRO A 508 -11.05 -4.88 -11.14
N LYS A 509 -10.94 -6.19 -11.36
CA LYS A 509 -12.06 -7.01 -11.84
C LYS A 509 -13.16 -7.03 -10.76
N PRO A 510 -14.45 -6.89 -11.13
CA PRO A 510 -15.54 -7.17 -10.20
C PRO A 510 -15.43 -8.61 -9.67
N ILE A 511 -15.61 -8.80 -8.36
CA ILE A 511 -15.87 -10.11 -7.79
C ILE A 511 -17.28 -10.48 -8.24
N GLU A 512 -17.40 -11.37 -9.23
CA GLU A 512 -18.70 -11.98 -9.56
C GLU A 512 -19.10 -12.88 -8.39
N GLU A 513 -20.08 -12.44 -7.59
CA GLU A 513 -20.78 -13.35 -6.69
C GLU A 513 -21.46 -14.44 -7.55
N PRO A 514 -21.34 -15.73 -7.20
CA PRO A 514 -21.97 -16.78 -7.96
C PRO A 514 -23.49 -16.61 -7.92
N GLU A 515 -24.11 -16.42 -9.10
CA GLU A 515 -25.56 -16.52 -9.26
C GLU A 515 -26.01 -17.90 -8.79
N ASN A 516 -26.61 -17.95 -7.60
CA ASN A 516 -27.38 -19.12 -7.17
C ASN A 516 -28.64 -19.18 -8.05
N LYS A 517 -28.56 -19.93 -9.16
CA LYS A 517 -29.75 -20.36 -9.91
C LYS A 517 -30.58 -21.28 -9.03
N VAL A 518 -31.60 -20.73 -8.39
CA VAL A 518 -32.72 -21.52 -7.88
C VAL A 518 -33.45 -22.08 -9.09
N ILE A 519 -33.31 -23.38 -9.33
CA ILE A 519 -34.11 -24.12 -10.29
C ILE A 519 -35.50 -24.29 -9.67
N GLU A 520 -36.44 -23.42 -10.03
CA GLU A 520 -37.86 -23.69 -9.85
C GLU A 520 -38.27 -24.80 -10.83
N LYS A 521 -38.58 -25.98 -10.30
CA LYS A 521 -39.32 -27.00 -11.05
C LYS A 521 -40.79 -26.58 -11.09
N GLU A 522 -41.27 -26.26 -12.29
CA GLU A 522 -42.70 -26.23 -12.61
C GLU A 522 -43.34 -27.57 -12.24
N ILE A 523 -44.27 -27.54 -11.27
CA ILE A 523 -45.28 -28.58 -11.10
C ILE A 523 -46.61 -27.94 -11.51
N THR A 524 -47.15 -28.45 -12.60
CA THR A 524 -48.47 -28.13 -13.13
C THR A 524 -49.52 -28.87 -12.32
N GLU A 525 -50.41 -28.17 -11.62
CA GLU A 525 -51.71 -28.71 -11.19
C GLU A 525 -52.84 -27.69 -11.40
N GLU A 526 -53.93 -28.19 -11.98
CA GLU A 526 -55.17 -27.49 -12.31
C GLU A 526 -55.99 -27.04 -11.08
N PRO A 527 -56.90 -26.06 -11.23
CA PRO A 527 -57.52 -25.35 -10.11
C PRO A 527 -58.70 -26.10 -9.49
N LYS A 528 -58.81 -26.06 -8.15
CA LYS A 528 -60.07 -26.29 -7.43
C LYS A 528 -60.40 -25.15 -6.47
N GLU A 529 -61.69 -24.86 -6.45
CA GLU A 529 -62.41 -23.71 -5.92
C GLU A 529 -62.70 -23.78 -4.41
N GLN A 530 -62.97 -22.60 -3.81
CA GLN A 530 -63.71 -22.32 -2.55
C GLN A 530 -62.96 -22.57 -1.22
N LYS A 531 -63.05 -21.75 -0.15
CA LYS A 531 -64.06 -20.78 0.33
C LYS A 531 -63.47 -19.91 1.46
N GLN A 532 -63.96 -18.68 1.61
CA GLN A 532 -63.76 -17.81 2.79
C GLN A 532 -64.34 -18.41 4.06
N ILE A 533 -63.66 -18.27 5.21
CA ILE A 533 -64.27 -17.98 6.52
C ILE A 533 -63.33 -17.08 7.33
N GLN A 534 -63.82 -15.91 7.72
CA GLN A 534 -63.28 -15.07 8.81
C GLN A 534 -63.75 -15.63 10.15
N GLN A 535 -62.92 -15.59 11.19
CA GLN A 535 -63.41 -15.28 12.54
C GLN A 535 -62.32 -14.76 13.47
N GLU A 536 -62.66 -13.65 14.14
CA GLU A 536 -61.98 -13.00 15.26
C GLU A 536 -61.83 -13.91 16.48
N THR A 537 -60.83 -13.65 17.34
CA THR A 537 -61.06 -13.27 18.74
C THR A 537 -59.78 -12.78 19.43
N LYS A 538 -60.01 -11.92 20.43
CA LYS A 538 -59.11 -11.04 21.18
C LYS A 538 -58.52 -11.68 22.45
N ASP A 539 -57.59 -10.92 23.05
CA ASP A 539 -57.22 -10.78 24.47
C ASP A 539 -56.44 -11.97 25.10
N GLU A 540 -55.47 -11.82 26.01
CA GLU A 540 -55.17 -10.76 26.98
C GLU A 540 -53.73 -10.94 27.57
N ASP A 541 -53.22 -9.86 28.19
CA ASP A 541 -51.94 -9.68 28.92
C ASP A 541 -51.68 -10.66 30.09
N VAL A 542 -50.38 -10.95 30.38
CA VAL A 542 -49.85 -10.98 31.77
C VAL A 542 -48.38 -10.55 31.84
N LYS A 543 -48.11 -9.45 32.56
CA LYS A 543 -46.81 -9.05 33.14
C LYS A 543 -46.53 -9.80 34.45
N VAL A 544 -45.27 -10.13 34.73
CA VAL A 544 -44.75 -10.20 36.11
C VAL A 544 -43.34 -9.58 36.19
N VAL A 545 -43.20 -8.63 37.10
CA VAL A 545 -41.96 -7.99 37.58
C VAL A 545 -41.81 -8.39 39.05
N VAL A 546 -40.62 -8.81 39.51
CA VAL A 546 -40.15 -8.56 40.90
C VAL A 546 -38.62 -8.42 40.93
N ASP A 547 -38.19 -7.41 41.67
CA ASP A 547 -36.84 -6.86 41.87
C ASP A 547 -36.00 -7.47 43.02
N ASN A 548 -34.68 -7.22 42.94
CA ASN A 548 -33.72 -6.78 43.99
C ASN A 548 -32.87 -7.75 44.88
N LYS A 549 -31.55 -7.81 44.52
CA LYS A 549 -30.35 -7.27 45.25
C LYS A 549 -29.64 -8.06 46.41
N PRO A 550 -28.37 -7.72 46.84
CA PRO A 550 -27.14 -8.52 46.60
C PRO A 550 -26.27 -8.83 47.87
N VAL A 551 -25.13 -9.55 47.74
CA VAL A 551 -24.10 -9.71 48.82
C VAL A 551 -22.65 -9.67 48.27
N LYS A 552 -21.74 -9.11 49.09
CA LYS A 552 -20.30 -8.76 48.89
C LYS A 552 -19.33 -9.72 49.66
N ASN A 553 -18.02 -9.55 49.38
CA ASN A 553 -16.78 -9.94 50.12
C ASN A 553 -16.14 -11.31 49.82
N GLU A 554 -14.83 -11.54 49.87
CA GLU A 554 -13.53 -10.81 49.79
C GLU A 554 -12.44 -11.93 49.86
N ASN A 555 -11.34 -11.87 49.08
CA ASN A 555 -9.95 -12.27 49.44
C ASN A 555 -9.01 -12.45 48.22
N MET A 556 -7.75 -12.03 48.40
CA MET A 556 -6.71 -11.81 47.38
C MET A 556 -5.73 -13.01 47.12
N LEU A 557 -5.30 -13.11 45.85
CA LEU A 557 -3.98 -13.42 45.19
C LEU A 557 -2.81 -14.11 45.96
N PRO A 558 -1.92 -14.95 45.31
CA PRO A 558 -1.12 -14.56 44.12
C PRO A 558 -0.73 -15.61 43.03
N LYS A 559 -0.42 -15.05 41.84
CA LYS A 559 0.46 -15.43 40.70
C LYS A 559 0.85 -16.91 40.43
N THR A 560 0.59 -17.38 39.20
CA THR A 560 1.61 -17.65 38.14
C THR A 560 0.95 -18.16 36.84
N GLY A 561 1.42 -17.65 35.69
CA GLY A 561 1.68 -18.45 34.48
C GLY A 561 0.54 -18.85 33.52
N ALA A 562 0.43 -18.08 32.44
CA ALA A 562 0.28 -18.50 31.04
C ALA A 562 -1.07 -19.02 30.45
N SER A 563 -1.32 -18.43 29.28
CA SER A 563 -1.99 -18.96 28.07
C SER A 563 -3.48 -18.64 27.81
N SER A 564 -3.63 -17.80 26.77
CA SER A 564 -4.52 -17.92 25.59
C SER A 564 -6.05 -17.87 25.73
N HIS A 565 -6.63 -17.07 24.83
CA HIS A 565 -8.04 -16.91 24.44
C HIS A 565 -8.90 -16.14 25.45
N SER A 566 -9.76 -15.18 25.08
CA SER A 566 -10.35 -14.71 23.82
C SER A 566 -10.95 -13.32 24.13
N THR A 567 -11.14 -12.38 23.21
CA THR A 567 -12.41 -12.17 22.50
C THR A 567 -12.40 -10.76 21.91
N ALA A 568 -13.22 -10.57 20.88
CA ALA A 568 -13.68 -9.29 20.39
C ALA A 568 -14.03 -8.29 21.50
N THR A 569 -13.33 -7.16 21.57
CA THR A 569 -13.85 -5.78 21.62
C THR A 569 -12.66 -4.86 21.83
N GLU A 570 -12.33 -4.06 20.82
CA GLU A 570 -11.70 -2.73 20.92
C GLU A 570 -11.36 -2.22 19.50
N VAL A 571 -12.32 -1.59 18.85
CA VAL A 571 -12.05 -0.63 17.78
C VAL A 571 -12.75 0.65 18.18
N GLY A 572 -12.01 1.50 18.89
CA GLY A 572 -12.50 2.77 19.36
C GLY A 572 -11.64 3.34 20.48
N MET A 573 -10.41 3.75 20.16
CA MET A 573 -9.66 4.82 20.86
C MET A 573 -8.34 5.09 20.11
N GLY A 574 -8.38 6.11 19.27
CA GLY A 574 -7.21 6.75 18.66
C GLY A 574 -7.42 8.26 18.53
N VAL A 575 -8.23 8.82 19.44
CA VAL A 575 -8.50 10.25 19.62
C VAL A 575 -8.63 10.46 21.13
N LEU A 576 -7.92 11.48 21.66
CA LEU A 576 -7.85 11.96 23.05
C LEU A 576 -6.78 11.36 23.98
N CYS A 577 -5.57 11.91 23.90
CA CYS A 577 -4.74 12.22 25.08
C CYS A 577 -3.85 13.44 24.78
N ILE A 578 -4.37 14.65 25.02
CA ILE A 578 -3.73 15.79 25.74
C ILE A 578 -4.90 16.73 26.08
N ALA A 579 -5.54 16.48 27.22
CA ALA A 579 -6.44 17.42 27.88
C ALA A 579 -6.56 17.04 29.37
N SER A 580 -5.47 17.16 30.11
CA SER A 580 -5.51 17.15 31.58
C SER A 580 -4.22 17.71 32.21
N ALA A 581 -4.00 19.01 32.02
CA ALA A 581 -3.11 19.79 32.88
C ALA A 581 -3.57 21.26 33.01
N TYR A 582 -4.86 21.53 33.29
CA TYR A 582 -5.26 22.92 33.62
C TYR A 582 -6.53 23.13 34.48
N VAL A 583 -6.98 22.18 35.32
CA VAL A 583 -8.17 22.45 36.20
C VAL A 583 -8.00 22.02 37.67
N LEU A 584 -6.77 21.80 38.17
CA LEU A 584 -6.55 21.61 39.62
C LEU A 584 -5.40 22.44 40.21
N TRP A 585 -5.26 23.70 39.77
CA TRP A 585 -4.53 24.70 40.54
C TRP A 585 -5.05 26.14 40.33
N ARG A 586 -6.31 26.40 40.70
CA ARG A 586 -6.77 27.72 41.20
C ARG A 586 -8.17 27.63 41.86
N ARG A 587 -8.22 27.04 43.05
CA ARG A 587 -9.13 27.50 44.12
C ARG A 587 -8.32 27.70 45.40
N LYS A 588 -7.63 28.84 45.43
CA LYS A 588 -7.31 29.56 46.67
C LYS A 588 -7.33 31.06 46.38
N ALA A 589 -8.53 31.56 46.09
CA ALA A 589 -8.98 32.93 46.34
C ALA A 589 -10.44 33.06 45.89
N ALA A 590 -11.33 33.17 46.89
CA ALA A 590 -12.78 33.45 46.85
C ALA A 590 -13.68 32.43 46.12
#